data_AF-A0A2G5TCD7-F1
#
_entry.id   AF-A0A2G5TCD7-F1
#
_cell.length_a   1.000
_cell.length_b   1.000
_cell.length_c   1.000
_cell.angle_alpha   90.00
_cell.angle_beta   90.00
_cell.angle_gamma   90.00
#
_symmetry.space_group_name_H-M   'P 1'
#
loop_
_entity.id
_entity.type
_entity.pdbx_description
1 polymer ?
#
loop_
_entity_poly.entity_id
_entity_poly.type
_entity_poly.pdbx_seq_one_letter_code
_entity_poly.pdbx_strand_id
1 'polypeptide(L)'
;MSLFYPLTHNLNLWPDAYGCPVDFQKSNISWPIYGTYLMTSGIIFMILYIPCFISLIKHKGKTPAYQLMLILAVIDILSLFTSSLASGFLSFYGIHFCDSPLFFFIIGDFASGAWMTGCLASILLGMERCTETNPKFLFSFLFEKNVFRVVKFVLLGYGIYSMVFNKPLFFNPDCSCFLFDPMIGKDIVLQGVILCFFHASAALIYEYMQHFYSPQWLIITGHVVWQWSSGCLCIAYLTLNRTIRDAVLKMVLPKFIRKKLGLYIGVEEHLALENGSGSLGIGGKLGINPGGPAVKVDNFFPG
;
A
#
# COMPACT_ATOMS: atom_id res chain seq x y z
N MET A 1 13.25 6.86 -6.19
CA MET A 1 14.70 6.59 -6.12
C MET A 1 15.02 6.08 -4.74
N SER A 2 16.00 5.19 -4.60
CA SER A 2 16.21 4.39 -3.40
C SER A 2 17.33 4.91 -2.49
N LEU A 3 17.49 4.32 -1.30
CA LEU A 3 18.46 4.76 -0.27
C LEU A 3 19.93 4.65 -0.70
N PHE A 4 20.21 3.98 -1.82
CA PHE A 4 21.52 3.95 -2.47
C PHE A 4 22.10 5.35 -2.80
N TYR A 5 21.27 6.29 -3.27
CA TYR A 5 21.76 7.61 -3.69
C TYR A 5 22.23 8.48 -2.51
N PRO A 6 21.43 8.66 -1.43
CA PRO A 6 21.90 9.39 -0.25
C PRO A 6 23.15 8.78 0.41
N LEU A 7 23.25 7.44 0.44
CA LEU A 7 24.44 6.75 0.98
C LEU A 7 25.72 7.04 0.20
N THR A 8 25.61 7.32 -1.09
CA THR A 8 26.77 7.58 -1.98
C THR A 8 27.10 9.07 -2.11
N HIS A 9 26.23 9.97 -1.64
CA HIS A 9 26.35 11.42 -1.82
C HIS A 9 26.30 12.19 -0.48
N ASN A 10 27.07 11.73 0.52
CA ASN A 10 27.19 12.37 1.85
C ASN A 10 25.85 12.69 2.52
N LEU A 11 24.87 11.77 2.42
CA LEU A 11 23.53 11.94 2.99
C LEU A 11 22.71 13.09 2.38
N ASN A 12 23.12 13.63 1.23
CA ASN A 12 22.31 14.59 0.49
C ASN A 12 21.25 13.87 -0.34
N LEU A 13 20.01 14.36 -0.25
CA LEU A 13 18.91 13.88 -1.06
C LEU A 13 19.01 14.41 -2.49
N TRP A 14 18.40 13.70 -3.44
CA TRP A 14 18.39 14.12 -4.83
C TRP A 14 17.60 15.43 -4.98
N PRO A 15 18.22 16.55 -5.39
CA PRO A 15 17.60 17.87 -5.35
C PRO A 15 16.43 18.02 -6.34
N ASP A 16 16.52 17.45 -7.54
CA ASP A 16 15.45 17.55 -8.55
C ASP A 16 14.21 16.67 -8.27
N ALA A 17 14.34 15.65 -7.40
CA ALA A 17 13.29 14.67 -7.14
C ALA A 17 12.69 14.79 -5.74
N TYR A 18 13.48 15.27 -4.77
CA TYR A 18 13.09 15.44 -3.37
C TYR A 18 13.31 16.88 -2.87
N GLY A 19 13.49 17.83 -3.79
CA GLY A 19 13.53 19.25 -3.48
C GLY A 19 12.16 19.74 -3.03
N CYS A 20 12.13 20.54 -1.96
CA CYS A 20 10.91 21.19 -1.51
C CYS A 20 10.60 22.39 -2.41
N PRO A 21 9.39 22.50 -2.97
CA PRO A 21 9.00 23.67 -3.76
C PRO A 21 8.97 24.92 -2.88
N VAL A 22 9.33 26.07 -3.47
CA VAL A 22 9.43 27.35 -2.76
C VAL A 22 8.06 27.83 -2.24
N ASP A 23 6.98 27.39 -2.90
CA ASP A 23 5.59 27.67 -2.54
C ASP A 23 4.91 26.51 -1.78
N PHE A 24 5.67 25.70 -1.04
CA PHE A 24 5.09 24.60 -0.25
C PHE A 24 4.18 25.14 0.85
N GLN A 25 2.87 25.07 0.62
CA GLN A 25 1.89 25.47 1.62
C GLN A 25 1.77 24.37 2.67
N LYS A 26 2.32 24.64 3.86
CA LYS A 26 2.23 23.73 5.00
C LYS A 26 0.77 23.52 5.40
N SER A 27 0.26 22.31 5.21
CA SER A 27 -1.05 21.92 5.73
C SER A 27 -0.97 21.88 7.27
N ASN A 28 -1.82 22.64 7.96
CA ASN A 28 -1.89 22.70 9.43
C ASN A 28 -2.67 21.51 10.03
N ILE A 29 -2.76 20.38 9.33
CA ILE A 29 -3.48 19.20 9.78
C ILE A 29 -2.57 18.39 10.72
N SER A 30 -3.03 18.20 11.96
CA SER A 30 -2.40 17.32 12.94
C SER A 30 -3.44 16.36 13.51
N TRP A 31 -2.97 15.17 13.89
CA TRP A 31 -3.83 14.09 14.39
C TRP A 31 -3.41 13.72 15.82
N PRO A 32 -3.56 14.62 16.82
CA PRO A 32 -2.99 14.41 18.15
C PRO A 32 -3.58 13.19 18.86
N ILE A 33 -4.90 12.97 18.77
CA ILE A 33 -5.56 11.82 19.39
C ILE A 33 -5.05 10.50 18.80
N TYR A 34 -5.00 10.42 17.47
CA TYR A 34 -4.51 9.23 16.77
C TYR A 34 -3.01 9.00 16.98
N GLY A 35 -2.20 10.06 16.95
CA GLY A 35 -0.77 10.01 17.25
C GLY A 35 -0.49 9.54 18.68
N THR A 36 -1.22 10.03 19.68
CA THR A 36 -1.11 9.53 21.06
C THR A 36 -1.53 8.06 21.16
N TYR A 37 -2.57 7.64 20.45
CA TYR A 37 -2.96 6.23 20.38
C TYR A 37 -1.85 5.36 19.78
N LEU A 38 -1.24 5.76 18.66
CA LEU A 38 -0.14 5.04 18.03
C LEU A 38 1.09 4.96 18.94
N MET A 39 1.43 6.03 19.65
CA MET A 39 2.56 6.03 20.58
C MET A 39 2.29 5.11 21.78
N THR A 40 1.12 5.22 22.41
CA THR A 40 0.79 4.42 23.59
C THR A 40 0.65 2.93 23.27
N SER A 41 -0.07 2.58 22.20
CA SER A 41 -0.19 1.20 21.73
C SER A 41 1.16 0.62 21.31
N GLY A 42 1.99 1.39 20.60
CA GLY A 42 3.34 0.97 20.19
C GLY A 42 4.25 0.65 21.38
N ILE A 43 4.25 1.48 22.42
CA ILE A 43 5.01 1.23 23.66
C ILE A 43 4.52 -0.06 24.34
N ILE A 44 3.22 -0.25 24.44
CA ILE A 44 2.63 -1.47 25.05
C ILE A 44 3.05 -2.71 24.27
N PHE A 45 2.92 -2.70 22.94
CA PHE A 45 3.34 -3.84 22.11
C PHE A 45 4.85 -4.11 22.20
N MET A 46 5.69 -3.08 22.22
CA MET A 46 7.14 -3.25 22.42
C MET A 46 7.45 -3.91 23.77
N ILE A 47 6.80 -3.47 24.85
CA ILE A 47 6.98 -4.07 26.19
C ILE A 47 6.57 -5.55 26.18
N LEU A 48 5.47 -5.90 25.52
CA LEU A 48 5.01 -7.28 25.38
C LEU A 48 5.92 -8.12 24.49
N TYR A 49 6.55 -7.52 23.48
CA TYR A 49 7.44 -8.22 22.56
C TYR A 49 8.77 -8.62 23.20
N ILE A 50 9.29 -7.82 24.13
CA ILE A 50 10.56 -8.07 24.84
C ILE A 50 10.62 -9.47 25.51
N PRO A 51 9.68 -9.88 26.38
CA PRO A 51 9.72 -11.21 26.99
C PRO A 51 9.57 -12.34 25.97
N CYS A 52 8.75 -12.16 24.92
CA CYS A 52 8.62 -13.12 23.82
C CYS A 52 9.95 -13.30 23.10
N PHE A 53 10.63 -12.21 22.77
CA PHE A 53 11.93 -12.22 22.11
C PHE A 53 13.02 -12.87 22.99
N ILE A 54 13.04 -12.58 24.29
CA ILE A 54 13.95 -13.23 25.24
C ILE A 54 13.71 -14.74 25.30
N SER A 55 12.44 -15.18 25.32
CA SER A 55 12.09 -16.60 25.25
C SER A 55 12.57 -17.26 23.94
N LEU A 56 12.41 -16.53 22.82
CA LEU A 56 12.89 -16.88 21.47
C LEU A 56 14.42 -16.84 21.31
N ILE A 57 15.18 -16.30 22.26
CA ILE A 57 16.65 -16.42 22.24
C ILE A 57 17.10 -17.57 23.15
N LYS A 58 16.41 -17.76 24.28
CA LYS A 58 16.76 -18.79 25.26
C LYS A 58 16.49 -20.21 24.76
N HIS A 59 15.45 -20.40 23.94
CA HIS A 59 15.13 -21.72 23.42
C HIS A 59 16.07 -22.04 22.24
N LYS A 60 16.91 -23.08 22.36
CA LYS A 60 17.90 -23.43 21.31
C LYS A 60 17.28 -24.27 20.18
N GLY A 61 16.10 -23.87 19.70
CA GLY A 61 15.39 -24.54 18.61
C GLY A 61 16.18 -24.46 17.31
N LYS A 62 16.62 -25.59 16.76
CA LYS A 62 17.26 -25.65 15.43
C LYS A 62 16.25 -25.86 14.30
N THR A 63 14.96 -25.93 14.62
CA THR A 63 13.90 -26.15 13.63
C THR A 63 13.74 -24.92 12.71
N PRO A 64 13.40 -25.12 11.43
CA PRO A 64 13.14 -24.03 10.49
C PRO A 64 12.09 -23.03 10.99
N ALA A 65 10.97 -23.53 11.55
CA ALA A 65 9.94 -22.68 12.18
C ALA A 65 10.54 -21.70 13.18
N TYR A 66 11.39 -22.20 14.09
CA TYR A 66 11.94 -21.41 15.18
C TYR A 66 12.86 -20.30 14.67
N GLN A 67 13.68 -20.62 13.68
CA GLN A 67 14.59 -19.66 13.06
C GLN A 67 13.83 -18.58 12.27
N LEU A 68 12.72 -18.94 11.61
CA LEU A 68 11.83 -17.96 10.97
C LEU A 68 11.13 -17.08 12.00
N MET A 69 10.60 -17.66 13.07
CA MET A 69 9.96 -16.91 14.16
C MET A 69 10.90 -15.89 14.80
N LEU A 70 12.18 -16.23 14.99
CA LEU A 70 13.19 -15.29 15.50
C LEU A 70 13.48 -14.14 14.52
N ILE A 71 13.63 -14.44 13.22
CA ILE A 71 13.85 -13.41 12.19
C ILE A 71 12.62 -12.47 12.11
N LEU A 72 11.42 -13.04 12.06
CA LEU A 72 10.18 -12.29 12.03
C LEU A 72 10.03 -11.41 13.27
N ALA A 73 10.40 -11.92 14.45
CA ALA A 73 10.40 -11.16 15.69
C ALA A 73 11.26 -9.89 15.64
N VAL A 74 12.46 -9.96 15.05
CA VAL A 74 13.33 -8.79 14.87
C VAL A 74 12.69 -7.79 13.90
N ILE A 75 12.12 -8.27 12.79
CA ILE A 75 11.46 -7.43 11.78
C ILE A 75 10.23 -6.73 12.37
N ASP A 76 9.41 -7.42 13.16
CA ASP A 76 8.23 -6.86 13.81
C ASP A 76 8.59 -5.74 14.80
N ILE A 77 9.66 -5.90 15.58
CA ILE A 77 10.15 -4.83 16.47
C ILE A 77 10.56 -3.59 15.67
N LEU A 78 11.30 -3.78 14.58
CA LEU A 78 11.69 -2.68 13.68
C LEU A 78 10.46 -2.02 13.04
N SER A 79 9.50 -2.82 12.60
CA SER A 79 8.25 -2.36 11.99
C SER A 79 7.39 -1.59 13.00
N LEU A 80 7.25 -2.06 14.25
CA LEU A 80 6.51 -1.36 15.31
C LEU A 80 7.14 -0.02 15.66
N PHE A 81 8.47 0.06 15.65
CA PHE A 81 9.16 1.33 15.86
C PHE A 81 8.80 2.35 14.77
N THR A 82 8.86 1.98 13.49
CA THR A 82 8.56 2.91 12.39
C THR A 82 7.06 3.21 12.24
N SER A 83 6.20 2.18 12.30
CA SER A 83 4.77 2.28 12.06
C SER A 83 3.97 2.85 13.23
N SER A 84 4.47 2.71 14.46
CA SER A 84 3.74 3.13 15.67
C SER A 84 4.43 4.31 16.36
N LEU A 85 5.69 4.16 16.78
CA LEU A 85 6.38 5.20 17.55
C LEU A 85 6.75 6.41 16.69
N ALA A 86 7.47 6.19 15.59
CA ALA A 86 7.90 7.26 14.70
C ALA A 86 6.68 7.93 14.01
N SER A 87 5.76 7.13 13.48
CA SER A 87 4.51 7.65 12.88
C SER A 87 3.63 8.38 13.88
N GLY A 88 3.50 7.85 15.11
CA GLY A 88 2.73 8.49 16.17
C GLY A 88 3.30 9.85 16.57
N PHE A 89 4.62 9.95 16.69
CA PHE A 89 5.32 11.22 16.93
C PHE A 89 5.09 12.22 15.78
N LEU A 90 5.27 11.79 14.53
CA LEU A 90 5.05 12.63 13.35
C LEU A 90 3.58 13.11 13.25
N SER A 91 2.63 12.23 13.57
CA SER A 91 1.18 12.52 13.55
C SER A 91 0.76 13.51 14.64
N PHE A 92 1.38 13.40 15.82
CA PHE A 92 1.07 14.27 16.95
C PHE A 92 1.49 15.71 16.67
N TYR A 93 2.69 15.90 16.12
CA TYR A 93 3.23 17.22 15.79
C TYR A 93 2.85 17.74 14.40
N GLY A 94 2.31 16.89 13.51
CA GLY A 94 1.99 17.27 12.13
C GLY A 94 3.22 17.70 11.35
N ILE A 95 4.35 17.02 11.56
CA ILE A 95 5.62 17.35 10.89
C ILE A 95 5.53 16.93 9.43
N HIS A 96 6.01 17.77 8.53
CA HIS A 96 6.02 17.52 7.08
C HIS A 96 7.40 17.09 6.60
N PHE A 97 7.46 16.46 5.43
CA PHE A 97 8.72 16.05 4.79
C PHE A 97 9.75 17.19 4.73
N CYS A 98 9.31 18.40 4.38
CA CYS A 98 10.19 19.56 4.21
C CYS A 98 10.83 20.09 5.50
N ASP A 99 10.31 19.74 6.67
CA ASP A 99 10.93 20.13 7.95
C ASP A 99 12.21 19.31 8.22
N SER A 100 12.24 18.03 7.82
CA SER A 100 13.36 17.11 8.06
C SER A 100 13.41 15.98 7.01
N PRO A 101 13.81 16.28 5.75
CA PRO A 101 13.58 15.37 4.64
C PRO A 101 14.40 14.08 4.73
N LEU A 102 15.60 14.14 5.30
CA LEU A 102 16.43 12.95 5.53
C LEU A 102 15.82 11.99 6.56
N PHE A 103 15.22 12.51 7.63
CA PHE A 103 14.59 11.70 8.67
C PHE A 103 13.40 10.90 8.12
N PHE A 104 12.53 11.56 7.35
CA PHE A 104 11.41 10.92 6.67
C PHE A 104 11.86 9.87 5.66
N PHE A 105 12.91 10.17 4.91
CA PHE A 105 13.45 9.24 3.92
C PHE A 105 13.97 7.95 4.59
N ILE A 106 14.77 8.09 5.65
CA ILE A 106 15.33 6.94 6.39
C ILE A 106 14.21 6.10 7.02
N ILE A 107 13.28 6.73 7.75
CA ILE A 107 12.16 6.02 8.37
C ILE A 107 11.29 5.32 7.33
N GLY A 108 11.01 5.99 6.23
CA GLY A 108 10.25 5.46 5.11
C GLY A 108 10.86 4.21 4.49
N ASP A 109 12.19 4.21 4.39
CA ASP A 109 12.95 3.08 3.86
C ASP A 109 12.95 1.88 4.80
N PHE A 110 13.21 2.12 6.10
CA PHE A 110 13.11 1.09 7.12
C PHE A 110 11.71 0.51 7.21
N ALA A 111 10.68 1.35 7.16
CA ALA A 111 9.29 0.90 7.17
C ALA A 111 8.98 0.00 5.97
N SER A 112 9.40 0.41 4.77
CA SER A 112 9.21 -0.37 3.54
C SER A 112 9.95 -1.70 3.59
N GLY A 113 11.22 -1.68 3.98
CA GLY A 113 12.05 -2.88 4.10
C GLY A 113 11.52 -3.86 5.14
N ALA A 114 11.16 -3.39 6.33
CA ALA A 114 10.60 -4.22 7.38
C ALA A 114 9.25 -4.82 6.97
N TRP A 115 8.36 -4.02 6.37
CA TRP A 115 7.06 -4.52 5.89
C TRP A 115 7.23 -5.62 4.84
N MET A 116 8.04 -5.35 3.81
CA MET A 116 8.23 -6.27 2.70
C MET A 116 8.90 -7.59 3.14
N THR A 117 9.89 -7.52 4.02
CA THR A 117 10.57 -8.70 4.58
C THR A 117 9.65 -9.48 5.52
N GLY A 118 8.86 -8.77 6.34
CA GLY A 118 7.87 -9.36 7.24
C GLY A 118 6.84 -10.19 6.47
N CYS A 119 6.29 -9.66 5.38
CA CYS A 119 5.35 -10.40 4.53
C CYS A 119 5.95 -11.70 3.98
N LEU A 120 7.18 -11.65 3.44
CA LEU A 120 7.83 -12.84 2.91
C LEU A 120 8.14 -13.85 4.04
N ALA A 121 8.58 -13.39 5.20
CA ALA A 121 8.83 -14.23 6.37
C ALA A 121 7.55 -14.92 6.87
N SER A 122 6.41 -14.22 6.91
CA SER A 122 5.10 -14.79 7.28
C SER A 122 4.64 -15.85 6.29
N ILE A 123 4.82 -15.64 4.98
CA ILE A 123 4.49 -16.64 3.95
C ILE A 123 5.36 -17.89 4.13
N LEU A 124 6.67 -17.71 4.33
CA LEU A 124 7.60 -18.82 4.60
C LEU A 124 7.22 -19.60 5.85
N LEU A 125 6.81 -18.91 6.92
CA LEU A 125 6.33 -19.55 8.15
C LEU A 125 5.04 -20.36 7.91
N GLY A 126 4.07 -19.82 7.16
CA GLY A 126 2.86 -20.55 6.81
C GLY A 126 3.13 -21.81 5.97
N MET A 127 4.04 -21.71 5.00
CA MET A 127 4.47 -22.87 4.19
C MET A 127 5.19 -23.94 5.03
N GLU A 128 5.93 -23.52 6.05
CA GLU A 128 6.61 -24.43 6.97
C GLU A 128 5.59 -25.25 7.79
N ARG A 129 4.55 -24.59 8.33
CA ARG A 129 3.44 -25.28 9.03
C ARG A 129 2.67 -26.25 8.15
N CYS A 130 2.50 -25.92 6.87
CA CYS A 130 1.90 -26.83 5.89
C CYS A 130 2.78 -28.09 5.68
N THR A 131 4.10 -27.91 5.66
CA THR A 131 5.08 -29.00 5.50
C THR A 131 5.14 -29.89 6.74
N GLU A 132 5.05 -29.32 7.94
CA GLU A 132 4.95 -30.08 9.19
C GLU A 132 3.70 -30.98 9.21
N THR A 133 2.58 -30.48 8.67
CA THR A 133 1.30 -31.22 8.62
C THR A 133 1.27 -32.27 7.51
N ASN A 134 1.86 -31.99 6.35
CA ASN A 134 1.91 -32.91 5.22
C ASN A 134 3.33 -33.02 4.64
N PRO A 135 4.06 -34.11 4.93
CA PRO A 135 5.44 -34.26 4.45
C PRO A 135 5.56 -34.42 2.93
N LYS A 136 4.46 -34.70 2.21
CA LYS A 136 4.42 -34.75 0.73
C LYS A 136 4.09 -33.40 0.09
N PHE A 137 4.07 -32.32 0.87
CA PHE A 137 3.83 -30.98 0.35
C PHE A 137 4.90 -30.56 -0.67
N LEU A 138 4.48 -29.91 -1.75
CA LEU A 138 5.32 -29.61 -2.92
C LEU A 138 6.58 -28.79 -2.59
N PHE A 139 6.51 -27.95 -1.56
CA PHE A 139 7.62 -27.07 -1.14
C PHE A 139 8.40 -27.59 0.08
N SER A 140 8.25 -28.87 0.44
CA SER A 140 8.96 -29.44 1.60
C SER A 140 10.49 -29.35 1.50
N PHE A 141 11.04 -29.39 0.28
CA PHE A 141 12.47 -29.25 0.01
C PHE A 141 13.05 -27.90 0.49
N LEU A 142 12.22 -26.84 0.56
CA LEU A 142 12.65 -25.49 0.95
C LEU A 142 13.10 -25.42 2.42
N PHE A 143 12.54 -26.30 3.25
CA PHE A 143 12.77 -26.35 4.69
C PHE A 143 13.84 -27.38 5.09
N GLU A 144 14.49 -28.03 4.12
CA GLU A 144 15.63 -28.90 4.38
C GLU A 144 16.83 -28.11 4.91
N LYS A 145 17.61 -28.68 5.83
CA LYS A 145 18.66 -27.98 6.60
C LYS A 145 19.65 -27.15 5.76
N ASN A 146 20.05 -27.64 4.58
CA ASN A 146 20.99 -26.94 3.70
C ASN A 146 20.30 -25.88 2.85
N VAL A 147 19.14 -26.21 2.27
CA VAL A 147 18.34 -25.29 1.45
C VAL A 147 17.81 -24.14 2.32
N PHE A 148 17.29 -24.46 3.50
CA PHE A 148 16.76 -23.49 4.46
C PHE A 148 17.83 -22.49 4.93
N ARG A 149 19.10 -22.89 4.98
CA ARG A 149 20.20 -21.94 5.21
C ARG A 149 20.26 -20.89 4.11
N VAL A 150 20.17 -21.30 2.85
CA VAL A 150 20.12 -20.41 1.69
C VAL A 150 18.87 -19.55 1.73
N VAL A 151 17.70 -20.12 2.03
CA VAL A 151 16.42 -19.40 2.13
C VAL A 151 16.49 -18.24 3.13
N LYS A 152 17.09 -18.47 4.31
CA LYS A 152 17.30 -17.40 5.29
C LYS A 152 18.21 -16.29 4.77
N PHE A 153 19.29 -16.63 4.08
CA PHE A 153 20.17 -15.61 3.47
C PHE A 153 19.45 -14.85 2.36
N VAL A 154 18.63 -15.53 1.56
CA VAL A 154 17.79 -14.89 0.53
C VAL A 154 16.76 -13.97 1.17
N LEU A 155 16.11 -14.38 2.26
CA LEU A 155 15.16 -13.54 3.00
C LEU A 155 15.81 -12.27 3.55
N LEU A 156 16.97 -12.38 4.20
CA LEU A 156 17.72 -11.22 4.70
C LEU A 156 18.23 -10.34 3.56
N GLY A 157 18.75 -10.95 2.49
CA GLY A 157 19.19 -10.25 1.28
C GLY A 157 18.06 -9.50 0.60
N TYR A 158 16.86 -10.09 0.55
CA TYR A 158 15.66 -9.45 0.04
C TYR A 158 15.25 -8.23 0.87
N GLY A 159 15.35 -8.31 2.20
CA GLY A 159 15.09 -7.16 3.07
C GLY A 159 16.08 -6.02 2.87
N ILE A 160 17.37 -6.33 2.82
CA ILE A 160 18.42 -5.32 2.54
C ILE A 160 18.23 -4.74 1.13
N TYR A 161 17.95 -5.58 0.14
CA TYR A 161 17.66 -5.13 -1.22
C TYR A 161 16.45 -4.20 -1.24
N SER A 162 15.39 -4.56 -0.53
CA SER A 162 14.15 -3.77 -0.48
C SER A 162 14.36 -2.42 0.22
N MET A 163 15.24 -2.32 1.20
CA MET A 163 15.68 -1.04 1.79
C MET A 163 16.52 -0.26 0.76
N VAL A 164 17.59 -0.83 0.25
CA VAL A 164 18.56 -0.04 -0.54
C VAL A 164 18.06 0.34 -1.94
N PHE A 165 17.18 -0.45 -2.57
CA PHE A 165 16.82 -0.31 -3.99
C PHE A 165 15.36 0.04 -4.28
N ASN A 166 14.43 -0.08 -3.34
CA ASN A 166 13.04 0.33 -3.60
C ASN A 166 12.83 1.83 -3.37
N LYS A 167 11.74 2.36 -3.93
CA LYS A 167 11.27 3.70 -3.58
C LYS A 167 10.81 3.68 -2.12
N PRO A 168 11.28 4.60 -1.26
CA PRO A 168 10.87 4.64 0.13
C PRO A 168 9.40 5.06 0.23
N LEU A 169 8.78 4.71 1.36
CA LEU A 169 7.46 5.20 1.72
C LEU A 169 7.58 6.58 2.37
N PHE A 170 6.79 7.55 1.94
CA PHE A 170 6.73 8.85 2.61
C PHE A 170 5.54 8.92 3.55
N PHE A 171 5.79 9.37 4.77
CA PHE A 171 4.73 9.64 5.72
C PHE A 171 3.97 10.91 5.31
N ASN A 172 2.68 10.79 5.01
CA ASN A 172 1.81 11.93 4.72
C ASN A 172 1.01 12.30 5.99
N PRO A 173 1.25 13.48 6.61
CA PRO A 173 0.54 13.91 7.80
C PRO A 173 -0.95 14.19 7.56
N ASP A 174 -1.37 14.53 6.34
CA ASP A 174 -2.78 14.81 6.04
C ASP A 174 -3.67 13.57 6.21
N CYS A 175 -3.12 12.39 5.89
CA CYS A 175 -3.81 11.10 6.04
C CYS A 175 -3.26 10.26 7.20
N SER A 176 -2.20 10.72 7.87
CA SER A 176 -1.49 10.02 8.95
C SER A 176 -1.08 8.58 8.57
N CYS A 177 -0.50 8.41 7.37
CA CYS A 177 -0.07 7.10 6.87
C CYS A 177 1.15 7.18 5.92
N PHE A 178 1.83 6.04 5.75
CA PHE A 178 2.94 5.89 4.80
C PHE A 178 2.42 5.57 3.39
N LEU A 179 2.87 6.33 2.39
CA LEU A 179 2.44 6.23 0.99
C LEU A 179 3.65 6.23 0.05
N PHE A 180 3.57 5.48 -1.05
CA PHE A 180 4.61 5.50 -2.10
C PHE A 180 4.59 6.79 -2.92
N ASP A 181 3.43 7.45 -3.00
CA ASP A 181 3.28 8.76 -3.62
C ASP A 181 2.36 9.62 -2.73
N PRO A 182 2.91 10.65 -2.04
CA PRO A 182 2.14 11.48 -1.12
C PRO A 182 1.09 12.33 -1.84
N MET A 183 1.20 12.52 -3.17
CA MET A 183 0.27 13.35 -3.96
C MET A 183 -0.93 12.54 -4.48
N ILE A 184 -0.93 11.21 -4.33
CA ILE A 184 -1.95 10.33 -4.90
C ILE A 184 -2.87 9.75 -3.82
N GLY A 185 -3.99 10.46 -3.61
CA GLY A 185 -5.35 9.92 -3.62
C GLY A 185 -5.81 9.01 -2.47
N LYS A 186 -6.72 9.54 -1.63
CA LYS A 186 -7.59 8.79 -0.70
C LYS A 186 -8.21 7.51 -1.31
N ASP A 187 -8.48 7.55 -2.61
CA ASP A 187 -9.10 6.47 -3.38
C ASP A 187 -8.22 5.20 -3.45
N ILE A 188 -6.89 5.32 -3.54
CA ILE A 188 -5.98 4.16 -3.61
C ILE A 188 -5.85 3.50 -2.24
N VAL A 189 -5.80 4.30 -1.17
CA VAL A 189 -5.76 3.79 0.20
C VAL A 189 -7.03 2.98 0.48
N LEU A 190 -8.20 3.48 0.06
CA LEU A 190 -9.46 2.77 0.21
C LEU A 190 -9.48 1.45 -0.59
N GLN A 191 -8.92 1.42 -1.80
CA GLN A 191 -8.74 0.18 -2.57
C GLN A 191 -7.90 -0.86 -1.81
N GLY A 192 -6.77 -0.43 -1.24
CA GLY A 192 -5.90 -1.30 -0.45
C GLY A 192 -6.57 -1.85 0.81
N VAL A 193 -7.31 -1.00 1.54
CA VAL A 193 -8.05 -1.40 2.75
C VAL A 193 -9.10 -2.46 2.42
N ILE A 194 -9.87 -2.26 1.34
CA ILE A 194 -10.89 -3.22 0.90
C ILE A 194 -10.24 -4.57 0.56
N LEU A 195 -9.13 -4.56 -0.20
CA LEU A 195 -8.41 -5.79 -0.55
C LEU A 195 -7.93 -6.53 0.69
N CYS A 196 -7.22 -5.84 1.58
CA CYS A 196 -6.63 -6.42 2.78
C CYS A 196 -7.69 -7.01 3.72
N PHE A 197 -8.84 -6.36 3.86
CA PHE A 197 -9.95 -6.85 4.68
C PHE A 197 -10.47 -8.22 4.21
N PHE A 198 -10.72 -8.38 2.91
CA PHE A 198 -11.18 -9.64 2.34
C PHE A 198 -10.11 -10.73 2.40
N HIS A 199 -8.84 -10.40 2.15
CA HIS A 199 -7.73 -11.35 2.28
C HIS A 199 -7.53 -11.85 3.72
N ALA A 200 -7.54 -10.95 4.71
CA ALA A 200 -7.40 -11.32 6.12
C ALA A 200 -8.57 -12.18 6.59
N SER A 201 -9.80 -11.82 6.18
CA SER A 201 -11.00 -12.57 6.52
C SER A 201 -11.01 -13.97 5.89
N ALA A 202 -10.54 -14.11 4.64
CA ALA A 202 -10.36 -15.42 4.02
C ALA A 202 -9.36 -16.27 4.81
N ALA A 203 -8.19 -15.73 5.13
CA ALA A 203 -7.15 -16.44 5.86
C ALA A 203 -7.66 -16.97 7.21
N LEU A 204 -8.34 -16.14 8.00
CA LEU A 204 -8.90 -16.53 9.30
C LEU A 204 -9.93 -17.66 9.20
N ILE A 205 -10.82 -17.62 8.20
CA ILE A 205 -11.84 -18.66 8.00
C ILE A 205 -11.17 -19.99 7.63
N TYR A 206 -10.21 -19.98 6.71
CA TYR A 206 -9.52 -21.22 6.31
C TYR A 206 -8.64 -21.80 7.42
N GLU A 207 -7.99 -20.96 8.21
CA GLU A 207 -7.20 -21.40 9.37
C GLU A 207 -8.08 -22.05 10.45
N TYR A 208 -9.27 -21.49 10.70
CA TYR A 208 -10.28 -22.14 11.55
C TYR A 208 -10.71 -23.49 10.99
N MET A 209 -11.01 -23.54 9.69
CA MET A 209 -11.47 -24.76 9.04
C MET A 209 -10.46 -25.91 9.10
N GLN A 210 -9.17 -25.57 9.19
CA GLN A 210 -8.09 -26.53 9.34
C GLN A 210 -8.05 -27.19 10.72
N HIS A 211 -8.54 -26.53 11.78
CA HIS A 211 -8.43 -27.02 13.16
C HIS A 211 -9.74 -27.52 13.75
N PHE A 212 -10.88 -27.08 13.23
CA PHE A 212 -12.20 -27.41 13.78
C PHE A 212 -13.13 -28.00 12.73
N TYR A 213 -14.08 -28.83 13.20
CA TYR A 213 -15.13 -29.36 12.35
C TYR A 213 -15.94 -28.21 11.75
N SER A 214 -15.96 -28.15 10.42
CA SER A 214 -16.48 -27.01 9.68
C SER A 214 -17.88 -27.30 9.15
N PRO A 215 -18.92 -26.60 9.64
CA PRO A 215 -20.27 -26.73 9.09
C PRO A 215 -20.33 -26.16 7.67
N GLN A 216 -21.28 -26.65 6.85
CA GLN A 216 -21.39 -26.32 5.43
C GLN A 216 -21.44 -24.81 5.14
N TRP A 217 -22.12 -24.04 5.99
CA TRP A 217 -22.22 -22.58 5.82
C TRP A 217 -20.86 -21.88 5.92
N LEU A 218 -19.95 -22.39 6.76
CA LEU A 218 -18.64 -21.80 6.96
C LEU A 218 -17.73 -22.07 5.77
N ILE A 219 -17.82 -23.27 5.19
CA ILE A 219 -17.12 -23.64 3.95
C ILE A 219 -17.55 -22.74 2.79
N ILE A 220 -18.86 -22.54 2.61
CA ILE A 220 -19.41 -21.63 1.59
C ILE A 220 -18.91 -20.20 1.84
N THR A 221 -18.93 -19.75 3.09
CA THR A 221 -18.44 -18.42 3.46
C THR A 221 -16.96 -18.25 3.11
N GLY A 222 -16.11 -19.25 3.40
CA GLY A 222 -14.69 -19.23 3.03
C GLY A 222 -14.48 -19.11 1.52
N HIS A 223 -15.24 -19.86 0.71
CA HIS A 223 -15.18 -19.75 -0.75
C HIS A 223 -15.62 -18.39 -1.27
N VAL A 224 -16.71 -17.84 -0.74
CA VAL A 224 -17.21 -16.51 -1.13
C VAL A 224 -16.19 -15.44 -0.77
N VAL A 225 -15.67 -15.43 0.46
CA VAL A 225 -14.70 -14.42 0.90
C VAL A 225 -13.40 -14.51 0.09
N TRP A 226 -12.95 -15.71 -0.28
CA TRP A 226 -11.80 -15.90 -1.17
C TRP A 226 -12.07 -15.35 -2.59
N GLN A 227 -13.26 -15.62 -3.16
CA GLN A 227 -13.64 -15.04 -4.44
C GLN A 227 -13.68 -13.51 -4.39
N TRP A 228 -14.21 -12.95 -3.31
CA TRP A 228 -14.25 -11.50 -3.09
C TRP A 228 -12.86 -10.90 -2.88
N SER A 229 -11.91 -11.63 -2.29
CA SER A 229 -10.53 -11.16 -2.14
C SER A 229 -9.88 -10.86 -3.50
N SER A 230 -10.28 -11.57 -4.56
CA SER A 230 -9.79 -11.34 -5.92
C SER A 230 -10.69 -10.39 -6.72
N GLY A 231 -12.02 -10.46 -6.52
CA GLY A 231 -12.99 -9.67 -7.27
C GLY A 231 -13.15 -8.22 -6.82
N CYS A 232 -12.87 -7.92 -5.55
CA CYS A 232 -13.08 -6.59 -4.98
C CYS A 232 -12.24 -5.50 -5.66
N LEU A 233 -11.05 -5.84 -6.16
CA LEU A 233 -10.18 -4.90 -6.88
C LEU A 233 -10.80 -4.40 -8.18
N CYS A 234 -11.51 -5.27 -8.91
CA CYS A 234 -12.18 -4.86 -10.14
C CYS A 234 -13.25 -3.80 -9.86
N ILE A 235 -14.06 -4.03 -8.83
CA ILE A 235 -15.11 -3.10 -8.40
C ILE A 235 -14.48 -1.80 -7.88
N ALA A 236 -13.43 -1.91 -7.07
CA ALA A 236 -12.75 -0.77 -6.48
C ALA A 236 -12.03 0.08 -7.55
N TYR A 237 -11.46 -0.53 -8.59
CA TYR A 237 -10.89 0.20 -9.74
C TYR A 237 -11.97 0.89 -10.56
N LEU A 238 -13.09 0.22 -10.86
CA LEU A 238 -14.19 0.82 -11.62
C LEU A 238 -14.91 1.95 -10.87
N THR A 239 -14.91 1.94 -9.53
CA THR A 239 -15.60 2.95 -8.71
C THR A 239 -14.68 4.08 -8.27
N LEU A 240 -13.49 3.74 -7.77
CA LEU A 240 -12.57 4.68 -7.11
C LEU A 240 -11.43 5.16 -8.03
N ASN A 241 -11.08 4.45 -9.11
CA ASN A 241 -10.07 4.91 -10.06
C ASN A 241 -10.73 5.59 -11.27
N ARG A 242 -10.78 6.93 -11.26
CA ARG A 242 -11.41 7.73 -12.32
C ARG A 242 -10.83 7.43 -13.70
N THR A 243 -9.51 7.34 -13.81
CA THR A 243 -8.81 7.08 -15.08
C THR A 243 -9.21 5.73 -15.68
N ILE A 244 -9.20 4.67 -14.87
CA ILE A 244 -9.60 3.32 -15.33
C ILE A 244 -11.09 3.30 -15.67
N ARG A 245 -11.94 3.89 -14.82
CA ARG A 245 -13.38 4.00 -15.09
C ARG A 245 -13.65 4.69 -16.42
N ASP A 246 -13.00 5.81 -16.69
CA ASP A 246 -13.23 6.59 -17.90
C ASP A 246 -12.71 5.86 -19.15
N ALA A 247 -11.60 5.13 -19.03
CA ALA A 247 -11.11 4.25 -20.09
C ALA A 247 -12.09 3.09 -20.37
N VAL A 248 -12.62 2.45 -19.34
CA VAL A 248 -13.60 1.36 -19.47
C VAL A 248 -14.93 1.87 -20.06
N LEU A 249 -15.40 3.04 -19.62
CA LEU A 249 -16.61 3.66 -20.18
C LEU A 249 -16.44 3.96 -21.68
N LYS A 250 -15.25 4.38 -22.13
CA LYS A 250 -14.94 4.55 -23.56
C LYS A 250 -14.97 3.24 -24.34
N MET A 251 -14.52 2.13 -23.74
CA MET A 251 -14.51 0.81 -24.39
C MET A 251 -15.89 0.17 -24.45
N VAL A 252 -16.69 0.30 -23.39
CA VAL A 252 -17.97 -0.41 -23.25
C VAL A 252 -19.14 0.37 -23.85
N LEU A 253 -19.17 1.70 -23.72
CA LEU A 253 -20.31 2.52 -24.15
C LEU A 253 -20.03 3.30 -25.45
N PRO A 254 -20.87 3.15 -26.49
CA PRO A 254 -20.83 3.98 -27.68
C PRO A 254 -21.01 5.47 -27.37
N LYS A 255 -20.38 6.33 -28.19
CA LYS A 255 -20.36 7.80 -27.98
C LYS A 255 -21.75 8.44 -27.82
N PHE A 256 -22.75 7.94 -28.55
CA PHE A 256 -24.12 8.43 -28.47
C PHE A 256 -24.75 8.22 -27.08
N ILE A 257 -24.49 7.08 -26.45
CA ILE A 257 -25.03 6.74 -25.12
C ILE A 257 -24.31 7.53 -24.03
N ARG A 258 -22.98 7.69 -24.15
CA ARG A 258 -22.18 8.51 -23.22
C ARG A 258 -22.66 9.96 -23.18
N LYS A 259 -22.93 10.54 -24.36
CA LYS A 259 -23.44 11.92 -24.49
C LYS A 259 -24.86 12.08 -23.94
N LYS A 260 -25.73 11.08 -24.13
CA LYS A 260 -27.11 11.10 -23.60
C LYS A 260 -27.18 10.98 -22.08
N LEU A 261 -26.24 10.23 -21.47
CA LEU A 261 -26.17 10.04 -20.02
C LEU A 261 -25.31 11.10 -19.30
N GLY A 262 -24.76 12.08 -20.02
CA GLY A 262 -23.88 13.10 -19.44
C GLY A 262 -22.57 12.54 -18.86
N LEU A 263 -22.14 11.36 -19.32
CA LEU A 263 -20.91 10.71 -18.89
C LEU A 263 -19.70 11.31 -19.62
N TYR A 264 -18.53 11.31 -18.95
CA TYR A 264 -17.26 11.88 -19.42
C TYR A 264 -17.05 11.73 -20.94
N ILE A 265 -16.81 12.87 -21.61
CA ILE A 265 -16.43 12.98 -23.03
C ILE A 265 -14.94 13.33 -23.05
N GLY A 266 -14.12 12.56 -23.76
CA GLY A 266 -12.67 12.74 -23.71
C GLY A 266 -12.24 14.11 -24.26
N VAL A 267 -11.10 14.63 -23.81
CA VAL A 267 -10.52 15.91 -24.30
C VAL A 267 -10.37 15.93 -25.82
N GLU A 268 -9.93 14.82 -26.43
CA GLU A 268 -9.85 14.67 -27.89
C GLU A 268 -11.22 14.76 -28.58
N GLU A 269 -12.28 14.27 -27.92
CA GLU A 269 -13.65 14.32 -28.44
C GLU A 269 -14.23 15.74 -28.32
N HIS A 270 -13.83 16.52 -27.31
CA HIS A 270 -14.14 17.94 -27.19
C HIS A 270 -13.40 18.77 -28.26
N LEU A 271 -12.11 18.53 -28.46
CA LEU A 271 -11.33 19.18 -29.52
C LEU A 271 -11.86 18.84 -30.91
N ALA A 272 -12.33 17.61 -31.15
CA ALA A 272 -12.99 17.23 -32.40
C ALA A 272 -14.36 17.91 -32.58
N LEU A 273 -15.09 18.19 -31.51
CA LEU A 273 -16.36 18.93 -31.55
C LEU A 273 -16.14 20.43 -31.80
N GLU A 274 -15.12 21.05 -31.22
CA GLU A 274 -14.71 22.43 -31.54
C GLU A 274 -14.18 22.56 -32.97
N ASN A 275 -13.30 21.65 -33.40
CA ASN A 275 -12.80 21.66 -34.79
C ASN A 275 -13.90 21.34 -35.82
N GLY A 276 -14.87 20.49 -35.48
CA GLY A 276 -16.02 20.19 -36.33
C GLY A 276 -17.04 21.34 -36.44
N SER A 277 -17.09 22.22 -35.44
CA SER A 277 -17.91 23.44 -35.49
C SER A 277 -17.17 24.63 -36.14
N GLY A 278 -15.85 24.56 -36.28
CA GLY A 278 -15.03 25.54 -37.01
C GLY A 278 -15.10 25.47 -38.54
N SER A 279 -15.77 24.48 -39.14
CA SER A 279 -15.86 24.30 -40.60
C SER A 279 -17.15 24.84 -41.25
N LEU A 280 -18.04 25.49 -40.50
CA LEU A 280 -19.16 26.24 -41.08
C LEU A 280 -19.03 27.74 -40.75
N GLY A 281 -18.59 28.50 -41.76
CA GLY A 281 -19.14 29.83 -42.01
C GLY A 281 -18.61 30.99 -41.16
N ILE A 282 -17.88 31.87 -41.84
CA ILE A 282 -17.61 33.25 -41.49
C ILE A 282 -18.90 33.97 -41.04
N GLY A 283 -18.88 34.54 -39.83
CA GLY A 283 -19.75 35.66 -39.41
C GLY A 283 -21.04 35.30 -38.64
N GLY A 284 -21.08 35.63 -37.34
CA GLY A 284 -22.34 35.95 -36.64
C GLY A 284 -22.53 35.32 -35.25
N LYS A 285 -22.46 36.18 -34.23
CA LYS A 285 -23.12 36.14 -32.91
C LYS A 285 -23.16 34.82 -32.10
N LEU A 286 -22.52 34.92 -30.93
CA LEU A 286 -22.81 34.26 -29.65
C LEU A 286 -24.22 33.62 -29.58
N GLY A 287 -24.28 32.30 -29.65
CA GLY A 287 -25.48 31.49 -29.41
C GLY A 287 -25.32 30.66 -28.14
N ILE A 288 -25.59 31.29 -26.99
CA ILE A 288 -25.77 30.60 -25.70
C ILE A 288 -27.02 29.72 -25.83
N ASN A 289 -26.89 28.42 -25.60
CA ASN A 289 -28.05 27.53 -25.47
C ASN A 289 -28.39 27.34 -23.97
N PRO A 290 -29.54 27.82 -23.48
CA PRO A 290 -29.81 27.98 -22.04
C PRO A 290 -30.49 26.74 -21.43
N GLY A 291 -29.84 25.56 -21.49
CA GLY A 291 -30.47 24.34 -20.95
C GLY A 291 -29.64 23.05 -20.91
N GLY A 292 -28.33 23.08 -21.16
CA GLY A 292 -27.48 21.89 -21.01
C GLY A 292 -26.86 21.81 -19.61
N PRO A 293 -26.71 20.62 -18.99
CA PRO A 293 -25.99 20.51 -17.73
C PRO A 293 -24.56 21.02 -17.93
N ALA A 294 -24.10 21.89 -17.03
CA ALA A 294 -22.73 22.40 -17.02
C ALA A 294 -21.77 21.22 -16.89
N VAL A 295 -21.05 20.90 -17.96
CA VAL A 295 -20.04 19.84 -17.95
C VAL A 295 -18.80 20.39 -17.27
N LYS A 296 -18.48 19.81 -16.11
CA LYS A 296 -17.35 20.21 -15.27
C LYS A 296 -16.04 19.86 -15.97
N VAL A 297 -15.26 20.87 -16.33
CA VAL A 297 -13.88 20.72 -16.81
C VAL A 297 -12.99 20.65 -15.57
N ASP A 298 -12.91 19.48 -14.95
CA ASP A 298 -11.96 19.28 -13.86
C ASP A 298 -10.60 18.87 -14.48
N ASN A 299 -9.73 19.89 -14.58
CA ASN A 299 -8.27 19.93 -14.75
C ASN A 299 -7.54 18.62 -15.14
N PHE A 300 -7.03 18.59 -16.37
CA PHE A 300 -6.15 17.54 -16.90
C PHE A 300 -4.66 17.93 -16.93
N PHE A 301 -4.25 18.97 -16.19
CA PHE A 301 -2.84 19.32 -16.02
C PHE A 301 -2.50 19.42 -14.53
N PRO A 302 -1.43 18.76 -14.06
CA PRO A 302 -0.75 19.19 -12.85
C PRO A 302 0.02 20.47 -13.20
N GLY A 303 -0.50 21.60 -12.75
CA GLY A 303 0.27 22.82 -12.51
C GLY A 303 0.54 22.91 -11.03
#